data_AF-A0A7D4AKF6-F1
#
_entry.id   AF-A0A7D4AKF6-F1
#
_cell.length_a   1.000
_cell.length_b   1.000
_cell.length_c   1.000
_cell.angle_alpha   90.00
_cell.angle_beta   90.00
_cell.angle_gamma   90.00
#
_symmetry.space_group_name_H-M   'P 1'
#
loop_
_entity.id
_entity.type
_entity.pdbx_description
1 polymer ?
#
loop_
_entity_poly.entity_id
_entity_poly.type
_entity_poly.pdbx_seq_one_letter_code
_entity_poly.pdbx_strand_id
1 'polypeptide(L)'
;MSSFFRLLAAYRPWALSILALPALLAGCRHEVVVVPAYDNYFPVDVGTYRTYAVADSNWVKGALTVSNYQFRERVTEQFADAAGQPAYRLVRSKRPNSAAGWVDDSASVVQPMARAVVVTRNNIRTVALIYPAQPNKGWNDMAFSASPDTITSLTRFYGPNVAAPYTVPAAQGQPAVTYPTTVTTKTTLDGVSTM
;
A
#
# COMPACT_ATOMS: atom_id res chain seq x y z
N MET A 1 -31.56 -8.80 75.92
CA MET A 1 -30.44 -9.76 75.85
C MET A 1 -30.77 -10.84 74.84
N SER A 2 -29.83 -11.09 73.92
CA SER A 2 -29.66 -12.32 73.12
C SER A 2 -30.80 -12.76 72.19
N SER A 3 -30.70 -12.41 70.90
CA SER A 3 -30.81 -13.36 69.77
C SER A 3 -30.98 -12.64 68.43
N PHE A 4 -29.90 -12.06 67.90
CA PHE A 4 -29.87 -11.58 66.51
C PHE A 4 -28.62 -12.02 65.73
N PHE A 5 -27.83 -12.95 66.30
CA PHE A 5 -26.50 -13.28 65.79
C PHE A 5 -26.34 -14.74 65.41
N ARG A 6 -27.25 -15.31 64.62
CA ARG A 6 -27.05 -16.65 64.01
C ARG A 6 -27.73 -16.78 62.65
N LEU A 7 -27.36 -15.97 61.66
CA LEU A 7 -27.84 -16.19 60.28
C LEU A 7 -26.80 -15.84 59.17
N LEU A 8 -25.53 -15.64 59.52
CA LEU A 8 -24.47 -15.29 58.54
C LEU A 8 -23.54 -16.46 58.14
N ALA A 9 -23.87 -17.70 58.48
CA ALA A 9 -22.98 -18.84 58.26
C ALA A 9 -23.44 -19.83 57.18
N ALA A 10 -24.30 -19.43 56.23
CA ALA A 10 -24.80 -20.35 55.19
C ALA A 10 -24.62 -19.86 53.73
N TYR A 11 -24.02 -18.70 53.49
CA TYR A 11 -23.91 -18.11 52.14
C TYR A 11 -22.47 -18.02 51.61
N ARG A 12 -21.57 -18.92 52.06
CA ARG A 12 -20.11 -18.79 51.84
C ARG A 12 -19.47 -19.46 50.61
N PRO A 13 -20.15 -20.22 49.73
CA PRO A 13 -19.53 -20.56 48.45
C PRO A 13 -20.04 -19.74 47.25
N TRP A 14 -21.25 -19.16 47.32
CA TRP A 14 -21.88 -18.54 46.14
C TRP A 14 -21.56 -17.05 45.95
N ALA A 15 -21.12 -16.36 47.00
CA ALA A 15 -20.74 -14.95 46.90
C ALA A 15 -19.45 -14.72 46.07
N LEU A 16 -18.55 -15.72 45.99
CA LEU A 16 -17.34 -15.66 45.18
C LEU A 16 -17.62 -15.85 43.68
N SER A 17 -18.67 -16.60 43.33
CA SER A 17 -19.05 -16.84 41.92
C SER A 17 -19.73 -15.64 41.27
N ILE A 18 -20.44 -14.83 42.05
CA ILE A 18 -21.14 -13.62 41.54
C ILE A 18 -20.15 -12.48 41.23
N LEU A 19 -19.01 -12.42 41.92
CA LEU A 19 -17.97 -11.41 41.66
C LEU A 19 -17.05 -11.76 40.46
N ALA A 20 -17.01 -13.03 40.05
CA ALA A 20 -16.16 -13.50 38.95
C ALA A 20 -16.76 -13.22 37.55
N LEU A 21 -18.08 -13.13 37.45
CA LEU A 21 -18.80 -12.94 36.18
C LEU A 21 -18.56 -11.56 35.51
N PRO A 22 -18.51 -10.41 36.22
CA PRO A 22 -18.20 -9.13 35.58
C PRO A 22 -16.73 -9.00 35.14
N ALA A 23 -15.80 -9.75 35.73
CA ALA A 23 -14.38 -9.73 35.33
C ALA A 23 -14.14 -10.39 33.95
N LEU A 24 -15.00 -11.34 33.56
CA LEU A 24 -14.93 -12.01 32.25
C LEU A 24 -15.42 -11.12 31.09
N LEU A 25 -16.24 -10.11 31.37
CA LEU A 25 -16.78 -9.19 30.35
C LEU A 25 -15.84 -8.01 30.04
N ALA A 26 -14.78 -7.79 30.84
CA ALA A 26 -13.78 -6.75 30.61
C ALA A 26 -12.70 -7.12 29.56
N GLY A 27 -12.74 -8.35 29.03
CA GLY A 27 -11.75 -8.86 28.06
C GLY A 27 -11.94 -8.38 26.62
N CYS A 28 -13.12 -7.88 26.25
CA CYS A 28 -13.37 -7.35 24.91
C CYS A 28 -12.82 -5.93 24.75
N ARG A 29 -11.51 -5.80 24.53
CA ARG A 29 -10.92 -4.57 23.99
C ARG A 29 -11.04 -4.59 22.47
N HIS A 30 -11.90 -3.75 21.92
CA HIS A 30 -11.84 -3.39 20.50
C HIS A 30 -10.66 -2.43 20.33
N GLU A 31 -9.52 -2.95 19.89
CA GLU A 31 -8.41 -2.11 19.45
C GLU A 31 -8.80 -1.51 18.10
N VAL A 32 -9.32 -0.28 18.15
CA VAL A 32 -9.50 0.52 16.94
C VAL A 32 -8.09 0.92 16.50
N VAL A 33 -7.53 0.15 15.57
CA VAL A 33 -6.32 0.55 14.86
C VAL A 33 -6.69 1.79 14.06
N VAL A 34 -6.38 2.96 14.61
CA VAL A 34 -6.44 4.22 13.88
C VAL A 34 -5.35 4.15 12.82
N VAL A 35 -5.76 3.78 11.60
CA VAL A 35 -4.89 3.77 10.43
C VAL A 35 -4.55 5.23 10.12
N PRO A 36 -3.27 5.64 10.24
CA PRO A 36 -2.87 6.98 9.80
C PRO A 36 -3.25 7.14 8.32
N ALA A 37 -3.71 8.33 7.93
CA ALA A 37 -3.81 8.63 6.52
C ALA A 37 -2.40 8.50 5.91
N TYR A 38 -2.27 7.60 4.95
CA TYR A 38 -1.02 7.29 4.24
C TYR A 38 -1.05 7.89 2.83
N ASP A 39 -1.71 9.04 2.70
CA ASP A 39 -1.74 9.91 1.52
C ASP A 39 -0.33 10.23 0.99
N ASN A 40 0.65 10.35 1.90
CA ASN A 40 2.04 10.63 1.55
C ASN A 40 2.78 9.51 0.79
N TYR A 41 2.27 8.27 0.77
CA TYR A 41 2.92 7.18 0.02
C TYR A 41 2.64 7.21 -1.48
N PHE A 42 1.58 7.91 -1.89
CA PHE A 42 1.26 8.11 -3.30
C PHE A 42 0.73 9.54 -3.51
N PRO A 43 1.60 10.57 -3.40
CA PRO A 43 1.17 11.95 -3.59
C PRO A 43 0.69 12.17 -5.02
N VAL A 44 -0.48 12.79 -5.16
CA VAL A 44 -1.17 13.07 -6.43
C VAL A 44 -1.46 14.55 -6.63
N ASP A 45 -0.64 15.43 -6.06
CA ASP A 45 -0.83 16.87 -6.20
C ASP A 45 -0.64 17.31 -7.65
N VAL A 46 -1.63 18.02 -8.19
CA VAL A 46 -1.59 18.52 -9.57
C VAL A 46 -0.37 19.43 -9.77
N GLY A 47 0.36 19.24 -10.87
CA GLY A 47 1.59 19.96 -11.16
C GLY A 47 2.86 19.30 -10.63
N THR A 48 2.75 18.30 -9.74
CA THR A 48 3.90 17.50 -9.32
C THR A 48 4.29 16.48 -10.39
N TYR A 49 5.55 16.07 -10.35
CA TYR A 49 6.06 15.04 -11.24
C TYR A 49 7.14 14.20 -10.57
N ARG A 50 7.36 13.01 -11.12
CA ARG A 50 8.45 12.10 -10.74
C ARG A 50 9.23 11.73 -11.98
N THR A 51 10.55 11.74 -11.90
CA THR A 51 11.43 11.32 -13.01
C THR A 51 12.17 10.06 -12.66
N TYR A 52 12.34 9.19 -13.65
CA TYR A 52 13.01 7.90 -13.50
C TYR A 52 14.16 7.83 -14.51
N ALA A 53 15.35 7.45 -14.05
CA ALA A 53 16.39 6.95 -14.92
C ALA A 53 16.14 5.46 -15.16
N VAL A 54 16.02 5.05 -16.42
CA VAL A 54 15.61 3.69 -16.79
C VAL A 54 16.71 3.05 -17.61
N ALA A 55 17.11 1.85 -17.19
CA ALA A 55 17.90 0.91 -17.97
C ALA A 55 16.98 -0.28 -18.33
N ASP A 56 16.70 -0.43 -19.62
CA ASP A 56 15.77 -1.41 -20.16
C ASP A 56 16.55 -2.44 -20.98
N SER A 57 16.54 -3.68 -20.50
CA SER A 57 17.34 -4.79 -21.01
C SER A 57 16.43 -5.79 -21.71
N ASN A 58 16.58 -5.92 -23.02
CA ASN A 58 15.78 -6.82 -23.85
C ASN A 58 16.65 -7.94 -24.44
N TRP A 59 16.16 -9.18 -24.38
CA TRP A 59 16.81 -10.35 -24.97
C TRP A 59 16.06 -10.80 -26.21
N VAL A 60 16.71 -10.73 -27.37
CA VAL A 60 16.14 -11.21 -28.64
C VAL A 60 17.11 -12.21 -29.26
N LYS A 61 16.66 -13.45 -29.43
CA LYS A 61 17.46 -14.55 -30.01
C LYS A 61 18.83 -14.74 -29.33
N GLY A 62 18.88 -14.58 -28.01
CA GLY A 62 20.12 -14.73 -27.22
C GLY A 62 21.05 -13.51 -27.25
N ALA A 63 20.68 -12.41 -27.91
CA ALA A 63 21.41 -11.15 -27.85
C ALA A 63 20.75 -10.17 -26.87
N LEU A 64 21.53 -9.64 -25.93
CA LEU A 64 21.11 -8.59 -25.00
C LEU A 64 21.26 -7.21 -25.65
N THR A 65 20.17 -6.46 -25.69
CA THR A 65 20.18 -5.02 -26.01
C THR A 65 19.79 -4.24 -24.77
N VAL A 66 20.63 -3.30 -24.35
CA VAL A 66 20.32 -2.38 -23.24
C VAL A 66 20.04 -1.00 -23.82
N SER A 67 18.89 -0.43 -23.46
CA SER A 67 18.54 0.95 -23.78
C SER A 67 18.44 1.77 -22.50
N ASN A 68 19.05 2.94 -22.50
CA ASN A 68 18.97 3.88 -21.39
C ASN A 68 18.14 5.08 -21.80
N TYR A 69 17.19 5.48 -20.97
CA TYR A 69 16.34 6.63 -21.20
C TYR A 69 15.78 7.16 -19.89
N GLN A 70 15.01 8.24 -19.96
CA GLN A 70 14.35 8.82 -18.81
C GLN A 70 12.83 8.82 -19.01
N PHE A 71 12.10 8.51 -17.95
CA PHE A 71 10.66 8.71 -17.86
C PHE A 71 10.34 9.89 -16.94
N ARG A 72 9.21 10.54 -17.20
CA ARG A 72 8.58 11.49 -16.30
C ARG A 72 7.11 11.17 -16.18
N GLU A 73 6.61 11.02 -14.97
CA GLU A 73 5.18 10.91 -14.70
C GLU A 73 4.71 12.19 -14.02
N ARG A 74 3.79 12.92 -14.65
CA ARG A 74 3.27 14.22 -14.19
C ARG A 74 1.78 14.12 -13.87
N VAL A 75 1.36 14.67 -12.73
CA VAL A 75 -0.06 14.81 -12.42
C VAL A 75 -0.58 16.05 -13.12
N THR A 76 -1.49 15.87 -14.07
CA THR A 76 -1.90 16.93 -15.01
C THR A 76 -3.22 17.59 -14.63
N GLU A 77 -4.15 16.82 -14.07
CA GLU A 77 -5.47 17.30 -13.70
C GLU A 77 -6.08 16.41 -12.62
N GLN A 78 -7.01 16.98 -11.86
CA GLN A 78 -7.93 16.28 -10.96
C GLN A 78 -9.34 16.42 -11.53
N PHE A 79 -10.10 15.34 -11.53
CA PHE A 79 -11.48 15.30 -11.99
C PHE A 79 -12.31 14.38 -11.08
N ALA A 80 -13.64 14.43 -11.21
CA ALA A 80 -14.54 13.52 -10.52
C ALA A 80 -14.84 12.32 -11.40
N ASP A 81 -14.80 11.11 -10.83
CA ASP A 81 -15.24 9.90 -11.51
C ASP A 81 -16.78 9.80 -11.55
N ALA A 82 -17.31 8.73 -12.15
CA ALA A 82 -18.74 8.50 -12.26
C ALA A 82 -19.47 8.36 -10.90
N ALA A 83 -18.74 8.08 -9.81
CA ALA A 83 -19.26 8.01 -8.45
C ALA A 83 -19.00 9.31 -7.66
N GLY A 84 -18.52 10.37 -8.32
CA GLY A 84 -18.19 11.65 -7.70
C GLY A 84 -16.90 11.63 -6.88
N GLN A 85 -16.08 10.57 -6.98
CA GLN A 85 -14.82 10.46 -6.25
C GLN A 85 -13.68 11.16 -7.00
N PRO A 86 -12.70 11.74 -6.28
CA PRO A 86 -11.55 12.36 -6.93
C PRO A 86 -10.69 11.33 -7.67
N ALA A 87 -10.34 11.67 -8.91
CA ALA A 87 -9.45 10.93 -9.77
C ALA A 87 -8.43 11.88 -10.40
N TYR A 88 -7.22 11.38 -10.66
CA TYR A 88 -6.09 12.20 -11.08
C TYR A 88 -5.51 11.64 -12.37
N ARG A 89 -5.32 12.49 -13.37
CA ARG A 89 -4.69 12.07 -14.62
C ARG A 89 -3.18 12.19 -14.51
N LEU A 90 -2.51 11.06 -14.65
CA LEU A 90 -1.07 10.96 -14.74
C LEU A 90 -0.65 10.81 -16.21
N VAL A 91 0.20 11.71 -16.70
CA VAL A 91 0.79 11.60 -18.04
C VAL A 91 2.24 11.16 -17.90
N ARG A 92 2.60 10.07 -18.58
CA ARG A 92 3.98 9.60 -18.70
C ARG A 92 4.58 10.15 -19.99
N SER A 93 5.75 10.76 -19.88
CA SER A 93 6.58 11.22 -20.99
C SER A 93 7.92 10.48 -20.98
N LYS A 94 8.54 10.33 -22.15
CA LYS A 94 9.86 9.69 -22.35
C LYS A 94 10.82 10.67 -23.02
N ARG A 95 12.11 10.58 -22.68
CA ARG A 95 13.20 11.22 -23.44
C ARG A 95 14.45 10.34 -23.45
N PRO A 96 15.26 10.35 -24.52
CA PRO A 96 16.46 9.51 -24.61
C PRO A 96 17.58 9.96 -23.68
N ASN A 97 17.71 11.26 -23.41
CA ASN A 97 18.74 11.83 -22.52
C ASN A 97 18.29 13.19 -21.97
N SER A 98 19.13 13.80 -21.11
CA SER A 98 18.82 15.07 -20.43
C SER A 98 18.74 16.29 -21.36
N ALA A 99 19.39 16.24 -22.53
CA ALA A 99 19.38 17.32 -23.51
C ALA A 99 18.13 17.31 -24.41
N ALA A 100 17.45 16.16 -24.53
CA ALA A 100 16.22 16.03 -25.31
C ALA A 100 14.98 16.56 -24.57
N GLY A 101 14.01 17.04 -25.35
CA GLY A 101 12.68 17.38 -24.86
C GLY A 101 11.89 16.15 -24.41
N TRP A 102 10.94 16.35 -23.50
CA TRP A 102 10.01 15.31 -23.07
C TRP A 102 8.92 15.11 -24.14
N VAL A 103 8.67 13.86 -24.51
CA VAL A 103 7.58 13.48 -25.42
C VAL A 103 6.58 12.63 -24.66
N ASP A 104 5.30 13.00 -24.67
CA ASP A 104 4.26 12.20 -24.02
C ASP A 104 4.14 10.82 -24.68
N ASP A 105 4.06 9.79 -23.84
CA ASP A 105 4.08 8.38 -24.22
C ASP A 105 2.76 7.69 -23.86
N SER A 106 2.24 7.94 -22.66
CA SER A 106 1.00 7.30 -22.20
C SER A 106 0.30 8.12 -21.11
N ALA A 107 -0.98 7.83 -20.89
CA ALA A 107 -1.78 8.41 -19.81
C ALA A 107 -2.33 7.30 -18.91
N SER A 108 -2.56 7.63 -17.66
CA SER A 108 -3.17 6.74 -16.66
C SER A 108 -4.04 7.57 -15.71
N VAL A 109 -5.00 6.92 -15.07
CA VAL A 109 -5.84 7.53 -14.05
C VAL A 109 -5.49 6.91 -12.70
N VAL A 110 -5.22 7.76 -11.71
CA VAL A 110 -4.96 7.36 -10.33
C VAL A 110 -6.16 7.73 -9.48
N GLN A 111 -6.62 6.80 -8.66
CA GLN A 111 -7.69 7.00 -7.69
C GLN A 111 -7.19 6.58 -6.31
N PRO A 112 -6.74 7.53 -5.48
CA PRO A 112 -6.53 7.27 -4.06
C PRO A 112 -7.88 7.03 -3.39
N MET A 113 -8.02 5.87 -2.75
CA MET A 113 -9.17 5.48 -1.95
C MET A 113 -8.77 5.38 -0.48
N ALA A 114 -9.75 5.25 0.41
CA ALA A 114 -9.50 5.13 1.85
C ALA A 114 -8.53 3.99 2.25
N ARG A 115 -8.50 2.90 1.47
CA ARG A 115 -7.72 1.69 1.79
C ARG A 115 -6.81 1.19 0.67
N ALA A 116 -6.73 1.91 -0.44
CA ALA A 116 -5.95 1.50 -1.60
C ALA A 116 -5.69 2.66 -2.55
N VAL A 117 -4.65 2.54 -3.37
CA VAL A 117 -4.47 3.37 -4.55
C VAL A 117 -4.74 2.48 -5.75
N VAL A 118 -5.70 2.91 -6.57
CA VAL A 118 -6.05 2.21 -7.79
C VAL A 118 -5.54 2.98 -8.99
N VAL A 119 -4.89 2.28 -9.92
CA VAL A 119 -4.36 2.87 -11.15
C VAL A 119 -5.03 2.20 -12.33
N THR A 120 -5.53 3.01 -13.26
CA THR A 120 -6.11 2.53 -14.52
C THR A 120 -5.19 2.94 -15.66
N ARG A 121 -4.65 1.95 -16.39
CA ARG A 121 -3.79 2.15 -17.56
C ARG A 121 -4.28 1.25 -18.68
N ASN A 122 -4.47 1.81 -19.88
CA ASN A 122 -4.96 1.07 -21.05
C ASN A 122 -6.22 0.23 -20.76
N ASN A 123 -7.18 0.82 -20.03
CA ASN A 123 -8.42 0.16 -19.60
C ASN A 123 -8.25 -1.05 -18.66
N ILE A 124 -7.05 -1.24 -18.10
CA ILE A 124 -6.77 -2.24 -17.06
C ILE A 124 -6.65 -1.52 -15.73
N ARG A 125 -7.48 -1.92 -14.78
CA ARG A 125 -7.55 -1.37 -13.43
C ARG A 125 -6.78 -2.26 -12.46
N THR A 126 -5.76 -1.72 -11.81
CA THR A 126 -4.92 -2.45 -10.86
C THR A 126 -4.83 -1.76 -9.50
N VAL A 127 -4.66 -2.57 -8.45
CA VAL A 127 -4.37 -2.11 -7.08
C VAL A 127 -2.87 -1.86 -6.96
N ALA A 128 -2.47 -0.59 -7.05
CA ALA A 128 -1.06 -0.21 -6.99
C ALA A 128 -0.50 -0.25 -5.56
N LEU A 129 -1.33 0.04 -4.56
CA LEU A 129 -0.95 0.10 -3.15
C LEU A 129 -2.18 -0.16 -2.27
N ILE A 130 -2.01 -0.72 -1.06
CA ILE A 130 -3.08 -0.85 -0.06
C ILE A 130 -2.72 -0.09 1.22
N TYR A 131 -3.70 0.21 2.06
CA TYR A 131 -3.48 0.85 3.36
C TYR A 131 -4.12 0.07 4.50
N PRO A 132 -3.54 0.05 5.70
CA PRO A 132 -2.19 0.54 6.06
C PRO A 132 -1.09 -0.30 5.39
N ALA A 133 0.10 0.27 5.20
CA ALA A 133 1.28 -0.52 4.86
C ALA A 133 1.64 -1.41 6.06
N GLN A 134 1.79 -2.72 5.83
CA GLN A 134 2.10 -3.69 6.87
C GLN A 134 3.21 -4.63 6.38
N PRO A 135 4.20 -4.97 7.24
CA PRO A 135 5.26 -5.92 6.87
C PRO A 135 4.70 -7.21 6.28
N ASN A 136 5.24 -7.62 5.13
CA ASN A 136 4.89 -8.86 4.42
C ASN A 136 3.41 -9.00 4.01
N LYS A 137 2.59 -7.94 4.12
CA LYS A 137 1.19 -7.98 3.70
C LYS A 137 1.10 -8.03 2.18
N GLY A 138 0.37 -9.01 1.67
CA GLY A 138 0.10 -9.20 0.25
C GLY A 138 -1.27 -8.72 -0.19
N TRP A 139 -1.40 -8.45 -1.48
CA TRP A 139 -2.66 -8.19 -2.17
C TRP A 139 -2.61 -8.68 -3.61
N ASN A 140 -3.79 -8.87 -4.19
CA ASN A 140 -3.97 -9.11 -5.62
C ASN A 140 -4.00 -7.75 -6.35
N ASP A 141 -3.00 -7.46 -7.17
CA ASP A 141 -2.96 -6.24 -7.99
C ASP A 141 -4.02 -6.24 -9.11
N MET A 142 -4.41 -7.41 -9.59
CA MET A 142 -5.45 -7.63 -10.60
C MET A 142 -6.84 -7.88 -10.01
N ALA A 143 -7.09 -7.52 -8.74
CA ALA A 143 -8.35 -7.77 -8.02
C ALA A 143 -9.64 -7.25 -8.72
N PHE A 144 -9.52 -6.38 -9.72
CA PHE A 144 -10.64 -5.86 -10.52
C PHE A 144 -10.81 -6.53 -11.90
N SER A 145 -9.97 -7.50 -12.24
CA SER A 145 -9.98 -8.22 -13.53
C SER A 145 -10.65 -9.60 -13.39
N ALA A 146 -11.40 -10.04 -14.39
CA ALA A 146 -12.32 -11.19 -14.30
C ALA A 146 -11.73 -12.57 -14.73
N SER A 147 -10.41 -12.75 -14.79
CA SER A 147 -9.74 -14.02 -15.14
C SER A 147 -9.15 -14.65 -13.86
N PRO A 148 -8.91 -15.98 -13.73
CA PRO A 148 -9.14 -16.79 -12.51
C PRO A 148 -8.29 -16.46 -11.26
N ASP A 149 -7.56 -15.36 -11.26
CA ASP A 149 -7.03 -14.68 -10.08
C ASP A 149 -8.18 -14.26 -9.15
N THR A 150 -8.66 -15.20 -8.35
CA THR A 150 -9.44 -14.91 -7.16
C THR A 150 -8.71 -13.89 -6.29
N ILE A 151 -9.44 -13.12 -5.49
CA ILE A 151 -8.87 -12.17 -4.50
C ILE A 151 -7.83 -12.81 -3.55
N THR A 152 -7.79 -14.15 -3.49
CA THR A 152 -6.81 -14.96 -2.75
C THR A 152 -5.46 -15.11 -3.45
N SER A 153 -5.35 -14.81 -4.74
CA SER A 153 -4.09 -14.84 -5.48
C SER A 153 -3.30 -13.57 -5.19
N LEU A 154 -2.36 -13.67 -4.24
CA LEU A 154 -1.52 -12.55 -3.85
C LEU A 154 -0.37 -12.41 -4.85
N THR A 155 -0.40 -11.33 -5.64
CA THR A 155 0.57 -11.06 -6.70
C THR A 155 1.55 -9.95 -6.31
N ARG A 156 1.25 -9.21 -5.24
CA ARG A 156 2.08 -8.11 -4.76
C ARG A 156 2.16 -8.11 -3.24
N PHE A 157 3.32 -7.73 -2.71
CA PHE A 157 3.60 -7.77 -1.28
C PHE A 157 4.41 -6.56 -0.84
N TYR A 158 4.21 -6.14 0.40
CA TYR A 158 5.20 -5.35 1.11
C TYR A 158 6.41 -6.19 1.51
N GLY A 159 7.57 -5.55 1.54
CA GLY A 159 8.76 -6.10 2.18
C GLY A 159 8.61 -6.19 3.70
N PRO A 160 9.60 -6.78 4.39
CA PRO A 160 9.60 -6.86 5.85
C PRO A 160 9.82 -5.49 6.52
N ASN A 161 10.43 -4.53 5.80
CA ASN A 161 10.73 -3.20 6.31
C ASN A 161 9.66 -2.21 5.83
N VAL A 162 8.74 -1.84 6.72
CA VAL A 162 7.74 -0.79 6.51
C VAL A 162 8.00 0.35 7.48
N ALA A 163 7.83 1.59 7.01
CA ALA A 163 8.10 2.81 7.77
C ALA A 163 9.55 2.95 8.27
N ALA A 164 10.47 2.19 7.68
CA ALA A 164 11.89 2.27 7.94
C ALA A 164 12.57 3.29 7.01
N PRO A 165 13.69 3.90 7.43
CA PRO A 165 14.46 4.76 6.56
C PRO A 165 15.13 3.95 5.44
N TYR A 166 15.21 4.55 4.26
CA TYR A 166 15.95 3.98 3.13
C TYR A 166 16.80 5.05 2.46
N THR A 167 18.06 4.73 2.22
CA THR A 167 18.99 5.61 1.53
C THR A 167 19.20 5.09 0.11
N VAL A 168 18.78 5.89 -0.87
CA VAL A 168 19.18 5.67 -2.25
C VAL A 168 20.66 6.03 -2.35
N PRO A 169 21.54 5.10 -2.75
CA PRO A 169 22.96 5.38 -2.89
C PRO A 169 23.20 6.44 -3.97
N ALA A 170 24.32 7.15 -3.87
CA ALA A 170 24.72 8.12 -4.90
C ALA A 170 24.87 7.41 -6.26
N ALA A 171 24.24 7.95 -7.29
CA ALA A 171 24.25 7.37 -8.63
C ALA A 171 24.18 8.46 -9.71
N GLN A 172 24.95 8.28 -10.79
CA GLN A 172 24.95 9.17 -11.97
C GLN A 172 25.09 10.68 -11.62
N GLY A 173 25.96 11.02 -10.67
CA GLY A 173 26.20 12.39 -10.23
C GLY A 173 25.12 12.98 -9.30
N GLN A 174 24.10 12.21 -8.93
CA GLN A 174 23.16 12.57 -7.87
C GLN A 174 23.71 12.13 -6.51
N PRO A 175 23.67 12.99 -5.48
CA PRO A 175 24.10 12.62 -4.13
C PRO A 175 23.18 11.53 -3.55
N ALA A 176 23.65 10.82 -2.53
CA ALA A 176 22.80 9.91 -1.78
C ALA A 176 21.63 10.67 -1.15
N VAL A 177 20.42 10.11 -1.25
CA VAL A 177 19.19 10.70 -0.69
C VAL A 177 18.59 9.72 0.31
N THR A 178 18.41 10.19 1.55
CA THR A 178 17.80 9.41 2.62
C THR A 178 16.34 9.80 2.78
N TYR A 179 15.47 8.80 2.68
CA TYR A 179 14.06 8.92 2.97
C TYR A 179 13.80 8.34 4.37
N PRO A 180 13.26 9.11 5.32
CA PRO A 180 13.13 8.68 6.72
C PRO A 180 12.08 7.58 6.91
N THR A 181 11.10 7.50 6.01
CA THR A 181 9.98 6.57 6.10
C THR A 181 9.65 6.06 4.71
N THR A 182 9.87 4.76 4.49
CA THR A 182 9.68 4.14 3.18
C THR A 182 8.90 2.84 3.25
N VAL A 183 8.48 2.37 2.09
CA VAL A 183 7.93 1.04 1.90
C VAL A 183 8.44 0.47 0.59
N THR A 184 8.82 -0.80 0.61
CA THR A 184 9.19 -1.52 -0.61
C THR A 184 8.07 -2.47 -0.98
N THR A 185 7.65 -2.42 -2.25
CA THR A 185 6.71 -3.41 -2.79
C THR A 185 7.44 -4.33 -3.74
N LYS A 186 7.15 -5.63 -3.67
CA LYS A 186 7.58 -6.62 -4.66
C LYS A 186 6.36 -7.18 -5.39
N THR A 187 6.48 -7.38 -6.69
CA THR A 187 5.50 -8.12 -7.50
C THR A 187 6.06 -9.50 -7.77
N THR A 188 5.28 -10.54 -7.50
CA THR A 188 5.60 -11.92 -7.85
C THR A 188 4.97 -12.21 -9.20
N LEU A 189 5.79 -12.47 -10.22
CA LEU A 189 5.34 -12.74 -11.58
C LEU A 189 4.72 -14.14 -11.76
N ASP A 190 4.81 -14.99 -10.74
CA ASP A 190 4.19 -16.31 -10.69
C ASP A 190 3.65 -16.53 -9.28
N GLY A 191 2.57 -17.30 -9.13
CA GLY A 191 2.00 -17.75 -7.85
C GLY A 191 2.92 -18.64 -7.01
N VAL A 192 4.24 -18.49 -7.15
CA VAL A 192 5.25 -19.14 -6.33
C VAL A 192 5.61 -18.19 -5.20
N SER A 193 4.81 -18.27 -4.13
CA SER A 193 5.27 -17.92 -2.79
C SER A 193 6.47 -18.81 -2.47
N THR A 194 7.68 -18.32 -2.66
CA THR A 194 8.80 -18.81 -1.85
C THR A 194 8.65 -18.18 -0.47
N MET A 195 8.08 -19.00 0.44
CA MET A 195 8.19 -18.84 1.89
C MET A 195 9.66 -18.85 2.32
#